data_AF-A0A9X3MY36-F1
#
_entry.id   AF-A0A9X3MY36-F1
#
_cell.length_a   1.000
_cell.length_b   1.000
_cell.length_c   1.000
_cell.angle_alpha   90.00
_cell.angle_beta   90.00
_cell.angle_gamma   90.00
#
_symmetry.space_group_name_H-M   'P 1'
#
loop_
_entity.id
_entity.type
_entity.pdbx_description
1 polymer ?
#
loop_
_entity_poly.entity_id
_entity_poly.type
_entity_poly.pdbx_seq_one_letter_code
_entity_poly.pdbx_strand_id
1 'polypeptide(L)' 'MRLFRSEEEVTEGELVDLTTLAELARRWYGNRLDPDWRPRTLAESQAILDSVGLTGEFWRLD' A
#
# COMPACT_ATOMS: atom_id res chain seq x y z
N MET A 1 1.58 4.13 -15.39
CA MET A 1 1.72 2.66 -15.43
C MET A 1 2.96 2.35 -16.26
N ARG A 2 4.07 1.95 -15.64
CA ARG A 2 5.28 1.52 -16.37
C ARG A 2 5.14 0.01 -16.61
N LEU A 3 5.16 -0.41 -17.87
CA LEU A 3 5.13 -1.83 -18.22
C LEU A 3 6.58 -2.31 -18.21
N PHE A 4 6.95 -3.13 -17.23
CA PHE A 4 8.28 -3.71 -17.16
C PHE A 4 8.37 -4.93 -18.08
N ARG A 5 9.50 -5.06 -18.79
CA ARG A 5 9.83 -6.31 -19.50
C ARG A 5 10.30 -7.34 -18.49
N SER A 6 10.11 -8.63 -18.78
CA SER A 6 10.57 -9.73 -17.90
C SER A 6 12.08 -9.74 -17.66
N GLU A 7 12.85 -9.06 -18.52
CA GLU A 7 14.32 -8.95 -18.45
C GLU A 7 14.80 -7.66 -17.75
N GLU A 8 13.88 -6.77 -17.35
CA GLU A 8 14.21 -5.50 -16.70
C GLU A 8 14.27 -5.71 -15.18
N GLU A 9 15.43 -5.43 -14.59
CA GLU A 9 15.60 -5.51 -13.14
C GLU A 9 14.77 -4.40 -12.47
N VAL A 10 13.85 -4.79 -11.59
CA VAL A 10 13.08 -3.84 -10.78
C VAL A 10 13.96 -3.45 -9.60
N THR A 11 14.61 -2.28 -9.71
CA THR A 11 15.47 -1.74 -8.65
C THR A 11 14.70 -0.95 -7.59
N GLU A 12 13.40 -0.71 -7.80
CA GLU A 12 12.53 0.06 -6.91
C GLU A 12 11.23 -0.70 -6.65
N GLY A 13 11.01 -1.07 -5.39
CA GLY A 13 9.80 -1.77 -4.94
C GLY A 13 10.12 -2.87 -3.94
N GLU A 14 9.09 -3.34 -3.23
CA GLU A 14 9.18 -4.49 -2.34
C GLU A 14 8.19 -5.56 -2.78
N LEU A 15 8.63 -6.82 -2.79
CA LEU A 15 7.76 -7.96 -3.08
C LEU A 15 6.89 -8.23 -1.85
N VAL A 16 5.59 -8.37 -2.09
CA VAL A 16 4.60 -8.72 -1.07
C VAL A 16 3.73 -9.86 -1.55
N ASP A 17 3.25 -10.67 -0.62
CA ASP A 17 2.28 -11.72 -0.94
C ASP A 17 1.00 -11.10 -1.52
N LEU A 18 0.39 -11.80 -2.49
CA LEU A 18 -0.84 -11.33 -3.13
C LEU A 18 -1.98 -11.12 -2.12
N THR A 19 -2.04 -11.94 -1.07
CA THR A 19 -3.02 -11.81 0.02
C THR A 19 -2.81 -10.52 0.81
N THR A 20 -1.56 -10.15 1.11
CA THR A 20 -1.20 -8.90 1.76
C THR A 20 -1.57 -7.71 0.88
N LEU A 21 -1.26 -7.76 -0.42
CA LEU A 21 -1.65 -6.71 -1.36
C LEU A 21 -3.17 -6.55 -1.47
N ALA A 22 -3.91 -7.66 -1.48
CA ALA A 22 -5.38 -7.64 -1.53
C ALA A 22 -5.99 -7.05 -0.24
N GLU A 23 -5.47 -7.40 0.94
CA GLU A 23 -5.88 -6.79 2.21
C GLU A 23 -5.57 -5.29 2.23
N LEU A 24 -4.36 -4.90 1.81
CA LEU A 24 -3.99 -3.49 1.68
C LEU A 24 -5.00 -2.76 0.81
N ALA A 25 -5.29 -3.27 -0.39
CA ALA A 25 -6.26 -2.65 -1.30
C ALA A 25 -7.64 -2.50 -0.66
N ARG A 26 -8.16 -3.53 0.01
CA ARG A 26 -9.45 -3.44 0.70
C ARG A 26 -9.47 -2.34 1.76
N ARG A 27 -8.44 -2.25 2.60
CA ARG A 27 -8.34 -1.20 3.63
C ARG A 27 -8.12 0.18 3.03
N TRP A 28 -7.35 0.25 1.95
CA TRP A 28 -6.97 1.51 1.32
C TRP A 28 -8.09 2.15 0.51
N TYR A 29 -8.97 1.34 -0.09
CA TYR A 29 -10.05 1.82 -0.96
C TYR A 29 -11.45 1.63 -0.37
N GLY A 30 -11.61 0.78 0.65
CA GLY A 30 -12.92 0.34 1.14
C GLY A 30 -13.87 1.43 1.61
N ASN A 31 -13.35 2.55 2.13
CA ASN A 31 -14.16 3.66 2.63
C ASN A 31 -14.28 4.85 1.67
N ARG A 32 -13.75 4.74 0.43
CA ARG A 32 -13.68 5.91 -0.49
C ARG A 32 -15.02 6.39 -1.03
N LEU A 33 -16.06 5.57 -0.90
CA LEU A 33 -17.42 5.94 -1.33
C LEU A 33 -18.30 6.40 -0.17
N ASP A 34 -17.76 6.43 1.05
CA ASP A 34 -18.49 6.92 2.22
C ASP A 34 -18.73 8.43 2.08
N PRO A 35 -19.91 8.94 2.44
CA PRO A 35 -20.24 10.37 2.31
C PRO A 35 -19.34 11.26 3.17
N ASP A 36 -18.82 10.71 4.28
CA ASP A 36 -17.91 11.41 5.19
C ASP A 36 -16.43 11.12 4.89
N TRP A 37 -16.13 10.55 3.72
CA TRP A 37 -14.76 10.26 3.34
C TRP A 37 -13.93 11.54 3.33
N ARG A 38 -12.74 11.44 3.93
CA ARG A 38 -11.68 12.44 3.82
C ARG A 38 -10.36 11.76 3.50
N PRO A 39 -9.39 12.50 2.93
CA PRO A 39 -8.01 12.06 2.89
C PRO A 39 -7.52 11.62 4.27
N ARG A 40 -6.75 10.53 4.29
CA ARG A 40 -6.10 10.03 5.51
C ARG A 40 -4.92 10.93 5.87
N THR A 41 -4.66 11.07 7.15
CA THR A 41 -3.38 11.61 7.62
C THR A 41 -2.24 10.63 7.36
N LEU A 42 -1.00 11.09 7.48
CA LEU A 42 0.18 10.23 7.40
C LEU A 42 0.10 9.12 8.46
N ALA A 43 -0.24 9.46 9.70
CA ALA A 43 -0.39 8.50 10.79
C ALA A 43 -1.48 7.44 10.51
N GLU A 44 -2.62 7.85 9.97
CA GLU A 44 -3.70 6.91 9.57
C GLU A 44 -3.28 5.99 8.43
N SER A 45 -2.46 6.49 7.50
CA SER A 45 -1.94 5.71 6.38
C SER A 45 -0.89 4.71 6.85
N GLN A 46 0.04 5.13 7.71
CA GLN A 46 1.02 4.24 8.34
C GLN A 46 0.34 3.14 9.16
N ALA A 47 -0.70 3.48 9.92
CA ALA A 47 -1.45 2.48 10.69
C ALA A 47 -2.07 1.40 9.81
N ILE A 48 -2.53 1.73 8.59
CA ILE A 48 -3.02 0.72 7.65
C ILE A 48 -1.89 -0.19 7.20
N LEU A 49 -0.72 0.36 6.83
CA LEU A 49 0.46 -0.42 6.42
C LEU A 49 0.92 -1.38 7.53
N ASP A 50 1.08 -0.85 8.75
CA ASP A 50 1.47 -1.63 9.92
C ASP A 50 0.45 -2.76 10.20
N SER A 51 -0.85 -2.47 10.03
CA SER A 51 -1.92 -3.44 10.29
C SER A 51 -1.99 -4.60 9.30
N VAL A 52 -1.33 -4.49 8.14
CA VAL A 52 -1.22 -5.56 7.14
C VAL A 52 0.18 -6.18 7.12
N GLY A 53 1.03 -5.84 8.09
CA GLY A 53 2.39 -6.38 8.23
C GLY A 53 3.44 -5.71 7.35
N LEU A 54 3.10 -4.60 6.69
CA LEU A 54 4.02 -3.83 5.84
C LEU A 54 4.77 -2.81 6.71
N THR A 55 5.78 -3.29 7.44
CA THR A 55 6.51 -2.51 8.47
C THR A 55 7.97 -2.20 8.10
N GLY A 56 8.44 -2.68 6.96
CA GLY A 56 9.81 -2.46 6.46
C GLY A 56 10.09 -0.99 6.16
N GLU A 57 11.37 -0.64 5.96
CA GLU A 57 11.80 0.74 5.69
C GLU A 57 11.10 1.33 4.45
N PHE A 58 10.90 0.53 3.41
CA PHE A 58 10.15 0.91 2.20
C PHE A 58 8.71 1.37 2.50
N TRP A 59 8.10 0.88 3.59
CA TRP A 59 6.72 1.19 3.99
C TRP A 59 6.61 2.23 5.11
N ARG A 60 7.71 2.89 5.47
CA ARG A 60 7.68 4.02 6.41
C ARG A 60 7.36 5.30 5.65
N LEU A 61 6.30 5.96 6.07
CA LEU A 61 5.86 7.24 5.52
C LEU A 61 6.48 8.38 6.34
N ASP A 62 7.11 9.33 5.67
CA ASP A 62 7.71 10.55 6.24
C ASP A 62 7.14 11.85 5.63
#